data_AF-A0A9E1IKM1-F1
#
_entry.id   AF-A0A9E1IKM1-F1
#
_cell.length_a   1.000
_cell.length_b   1.000
_cell.length_c   1.000
_cell.angle_alpha   90.00
_cell.angle_beta   90.00
_cell.angle_gamma   90.00
#
_symmetry.space_group_name_H-M   'P 1'
#
loop_
_entity.id
_entity.type
_entity.pdbx_description
1 polymer ?
#
loop_
_entity_poly.entity_id
_entity_poly.type
_entity_poly.pdbx_seq_one_letter_code
_entity_poly.pdbx_strand_id
1 'polypeptide(L)'
;MRTIELTNPHRKEHFEFFRQMNHPSAPTSVQHAMSYHPHDSVPRISWGKFVKEGSRTRMPLAVQVHYALVDGRHVGRFFQQFDEAVASFVHSHP
;
A
#
# COMPACT_ATOMS: atom_id res chain seq x y z
N MET A 1 0.40 -8.77 17.99
CA MET A 1 1.03 -7.68 17.21
C MET A 1 2.43 -8.13 16.85
N ARG A 2 2.72 -8.42 15.57
CA ARG A 2 4.09 -8.79 15.14
C ARG A 2 4.85 -7.51 14.81
N THR A 3 5.95 -7.26 15.52
CA THR A 3 6.90 -6.21 15.20
C THR A 3 7.54 -6.54 13.85
N ILE A 4 7.35 -5.69 12.85
CA ILE A 4 8.05 -5.83 11.57
C ILE A 4 9.43 -5.22 11.77
N GLU A 5 10.43 -6.07 12.01
CA GLU A 5 11.81 -5.60 11.99
C GLU A 5 12.28 -5.33 10.57
N LEU A 6 12.68 -4.08 10.31
CA LEU A 6 13.32 -3.62 9.07
C LEU A 6 14.84 -3.89 9.06
N THR A 7 15.34 -4.67 10.02
CA THR A 7 16.73 -5.12 10.10
C THR A 7 17.07 -6.18 9.05
N ASN A 8 16.05 -6.84 8.46
CA ASN A 8 16.26 -7.80 7.39
C ASN A 8 16.74 -7.10 6.10
N PRO A 9 17.94 -7.44 5.57
CA PRO A 9 18.52 -6.81 4.39
C PRO A 9 17.60 -6.86 3.17
N HIS A 10 16.93 -7.98 2.94
CA HIS A 10 16.03 -8.18 1.80
C HIS A 10 14.77 -7.30 1.89
N ARG A 11 14.28 -7.00 3.11
CA ARG A 11 13.16 -6.06 3.31
C ARG A 11 13.61 -4.61 3.12
N LYS A 12 14.85 -4.31 3.48
CA LYS A 12 15.45 -2.99 3.33
C LYS A 12 15.77 -2.67 1.86
N GLU A 13 16.34 -3.63 1.13
CA GLU A 13 16.55 -3.54 -0.32
C GLU A 13 15.25 -3.36 -1.08
N HIS A 14 14.21 -4.11 -0.69
CA HIS A 14 12.87 -3.91 -1.23
C HIS A 14 12.40 -2.46 -0.95
N PHE A 15 12.44 -2.00 0.30
CA PHE A 15 12.04 -0.62 0.64
C PHE A 15 12.83 0.45 -0.13
N GLU A 16 14.14 0.29 -0.29
CA GLU A 16 15.00 1.21 -1.04
C GLU A 16 14.74 1.16 -2.56
N PHE A 17 14.47 -0.01 -3.13
CA PHE A 17 14.04 -0.14 -4.52
C PHE A 17 12.75 0.65 -4.79
N PHE A 18 11.76 0.56 -3.89
CA PHE A 18 10.53 1.36 -4.00
C PHE A 18 10.79 2.87 -3.86
N ARG A 19 11.76 3.25 -3.01
CA ARG A 19 12.18 4.65 -2.86
C ARG A 19 12.84 5.21 -4.13
N GLN A 20 13.52 4.35 -4.90
CA GLN A 20 14.28 4.71 -6.10
C GLN A 20 13.45 4.68 -7.39
N MET A 21 12.23 4.12 -7.39
CA MET A 21 11.32 4.15 -8.54
C MET A 21 10.88 5.59 -8.87
N ASN A 22 11.72 6.28 -9.63
CA ASN A 22 11.54 7.65 -10.09
C ASN A 22 10.99 7.68 -11.53
N HIS A 23 9.92 6.94 -11.80
CA HIS A 23 9.18 7.11 -13.05
C HIS A 23 8.28 8.37 -12.95
N PRO A 24 8.16 9.19 -14.01
CA PRO A 24 7.43 10.47 -13.96
C PRO A 24 5.93 10.35 -13.67
N SER A 25 5.33 9.17 -13.89
CA SER A 25 3.91 8.91 -13.63
C SER A 25 3.74 7.98 -12.43
N ALA A 26 2.80 8.32 -11.54
CA ALA A 26 2.34 7.38 -10.51
C ALA A 26 1.75 6.13 -11.18
N PRO A 27 2.04 4.92 -10.67
CA PRO A 27 1.45 3.70 -11.22
C PRO A 27 -0.06 3.66 -10.98
N THR A 28 -0.84 3.41 -12.04
CA THR A 28 -2.31 3.28 -11.97
C THR A 28 -2.74 1.90 -11.44
N SER A 29 -1.88 0.89 -11.56
CA SER A 29 -2.12 -0.46 -11.06
C SER A 29 -0.81 -1.12 -10.65
N VAL A 30 -0.84 -1.86 -9.54
CA VAL A 30 0.29 -2.65 -9.04
C VAL A 30 -0.25 -3.99 -8.56
N GLN A 31 0.43 -5.07 -8.92
CA GLN A 31 0.14 -6.41 -8.45
C GLN A 31 1.44 -7.13 -8.05
N HIS A 32 1.42 -7.89 -6.95
CA HIS A 32 2.57 -8.70 -6.58
C HIS A 32 2.74 -9.85 -7.57
N ALA A 33 3.95 -10.01 -8.11
CA ALA A 33 4.33 -11.20 -8.86
C ALA A 33 4.55 -12.35 -7.86
N MET A 34 3.64 -13.32 -7.84
CA MET A 34 3.69 -14.42 -6.88
C MET A 34 3.10 -15.70 -7.46
N SER A 35 3.58 -16.83 -6.95
CA SER A 35 2.92 -18.12 -7.14
C SER A 35 1.68 -18.17 -6.24
N TYR A 36 0.50 -18.24 -6.83
CA TYR A 36 -0.74 -18.37 -6.08
C TYR A 36 -0.78 -19.72 -5.36
N HIS A 37 -0.87 -19.69 -4.03
CA HIS A 37 -1.04 -20.88 -3.21
C HIS A 37 -2.46 -20.89 -2.64
N PRO A 38 -3.18 -22.04 -2.67
CA PRO A 38 -4.57 -22.10 -2.20
C PRO A 38 -4.79 -21.70 -0.74
N HIS A 39 -3.74 -21.77 0.08
CA HIS A 39 -3.77 -21.38 1.50
C HIS A 39 -3.25 -19.97 1.77
N ASP A 40 -3.04 -19.16 0.71
CA ASP A 40 -2.58 -17.80 0.88
C ASP A 40 -3.69 -16.89 1.40
N SER A 41 -3.54 -16.49 2.65
CA SER A 41 -4.50 -15.66 3.40
C SER A 41 -3.96 -14.28 3.75
N VAL A 42 -2.71 -13.98 3.38
CA VAL A 42 -2.03 -12.76 3.80
C VAL A 42 -2.47 -11.61 2.87
N PRO A 43 -3.20 -10.59 3.39
CA PRO A 43 -3.50 -9.40 2.61
C PRO A 43 -2.19 -8.65 2.33
N ARG A 44 -2.02 -8.19 1.08
CA ARG A 44 -0.84 -7.43 0.66
C ARG A 44 -1.28 -6.04 0.24
N ILE A 45 -0.60 -5.05 0.80
CA ILE A 45 -0.87 -3.64 0.55
C ILE A 45 0.41 -3.03 -0.02
N SER A 46 0.28 -2.34 -1.13
CA SER A 46 1.38 -1.62 -1.77
C SER A 46 0.94 -0.20 -2.07
N TRP A 47 1.84 0.76 -1.92
CA TRP A 47 1.60 2.12 -2.35
C TRP A 47 2.75 2.59 -3.24
N GLY A 48 2.45 3.53 -4.13
CA GLY A 48 3.45 4.16 -4.99
C GLY A 48 3.85 5.54 -4.50
N LYS A 49 4.58 6.24 -5.36
CA LYS A 49 5.09 7.58 -5.07
C LYS A 49 3.96 8.59 -4.87
N PHE A 50 4.15 9.50 -3.92
CA PHE A 50 3.32 10.70 -3.78
C PHE A 50 3.56 11.65 -4.96
N VAL A 51 2.50 12.05 -5.64
CA VAL A 51 2.53 12.99 -6.76
C VAL A 51 1.73 14.23 -6.36
N LYS A 52 2.36 15.40 -6.52
CA LYS A 52 1.68 16.68 -6.28
C LYS A 52 0.98 17.11 -7.56
N GLU A 53 -0.32 17.33 -7.48
CA GLU A 53 -1.15 17.85 -8.57
C GLU A 53 -1.92 19.07 -8.07
N GLY A 54 -1.36 20.24 -8.39
CA GLY A 54 -1.85 21.52 -7.87
C GLY A 54 -1.75 21.60 -6.35
N SER A 55 -2.90 21.77 -5.70
CA SER A 55 -3.02 21.84 -4.24
C SER A 55 -3.19 20.47 -3.57
N ARG A 56 -3.28 19.38 -4.34
CA ARG A 56 -3.50 18.03 -3.82
C ARG A 56 -2.26 17.17 -3.96
N THR A 57 -2.05 16.28 -3.00
CA THR A 57 -1.06 15.21 -3.10
C THR A 57 -1.82 13.90 -3.28
N ARG A 58 -1.57 13.19 -4.39
CA ARG A 58 -2.13 11.86 -4.64
C ARG A 58 -1.08 10.78 -4.35
N MET A 59 -1.54 9.65 -3.80
CA MET A 59 -0.74 8.46 -3.58
C MET A 59 -1.52 7.26 -4.13
N PRO A 60 -0.98 6.50 -5.10
CA PRO A 60 -1.63 5.28 -5.55
C PRO A 60 -1.51 4.21 -4.46
N LEU A 61 -2.60 3.52 -4.16
CA LEU A 61 -2.70 2.47 -3.16
C LEU A 61 -3.35 1.24 -3.80
N ALA A 62 -2.71 0.08 -3.67
CA ALA A 62 -3.16 -1.21 -4.18
C ALA A 62 -3.32 -2.20 -3.03
N VAL A 63 -4.43 -2.94 -3.03
CA VAL A 63 -4.76 -3.93 -2.01
C VAL A 63 -5.06 -5.25 -2.72
N GLN A 64 -4.32 -6.29 -2.37
CA GLN A 64 -4.52 -7.65 -2.87
C GLN A 64 -4.92 -8.57 -1.73
N VAL A 65 -6.02 -9.27 -1.91
CA VAL A 65 -6.64 -10.13 -0.89
C VAL A 65 -7.17 -11.40 -1.52
N HIS A 66 -7.31 -12.44 -0.70
CA HIS A 66 -7.93 -13.68 -1.12
C HIS A 66 -9.45 -13.58 -1.02
N TYR A 67 -10.17 -13.79 -2.14
CA TYR A 67 -11.62 -13.57 -2.21
C TYR A 67 -12.43 -14.49 -1.28
N ALA A 68 -11.94 -15.70 -1.00
CA ALA A 68 -12.59 -16.58 -0.02
C ALA A 68 -12.61 -16.04 1.42
N LEU A 69 -11.79 -15.03 1.74
CA LEU A 69 -11.68 -14.43 3.07
C LEU A 69 -12.16 -12.96 3.10
N VAL A 70 -12.04 -12.25 1.97
CA VAL A 70 -12.28 -10.82 1.89
C VAL A 70 -13.08 -10.49 0.64
N ASP A 71 -14.25 -9.89 0.82
CA ASP A 71 -15.10 -9.39 -0.25
C ASP A 71 -14.90 -7.87 -0.51
N GLY A 72 -15.60 -7.34 -1.50
CA GLY A 72 -15.53 -5.92 -1.87
C GLY A 72 -15.99 -4.96 -0.76
N ARG A 73 -16.87 -5.37 0.16
CA ARG A 73 -17.31 -4.53 1.28
C ARG A 73 -16.19 -4.31 2.28
N HIS A 74 -15.41 -5.35 2.58
CA HIS A 74 -14.25 -5.26 3.45
C HIS A 74 -13.18 -4.33 2.87
N VAL A 75 -12.89 -4.48 1.57
CA VAL A 75 -11.94 -3.61 0.86
C VAL A 75 -12.43 -2.16 0.82
N GLY A 76 -13.72 -1.93 0.54
CA GLY A 76 -14.31 -0.58 0.57
C GLY A 76 -14.21 0.09 1.93
N ARG A 77 -14.50 -0.65 3.01
CA ARG A 77 -14.33 -0.17 4.39
C ARG A 77 -12.89 0.16 4.73
N PHE A 78 -11.94 -0.66 4.27
CA PHE A 78 -10.52 -0.40 4.44
C PHE A 78 -10.13 0.96 3.82
N PHE A 79 -10.52 1.23 2.57
CA PHE A 79 -10.19 2.50 1.91
C PHE A 79 -10.81 3.70 2.64
N GLN A 80 -12.06 3.60 3.09
CA GLN A 80 -12.70 4.68 3.84
C GLN A 80 -11.95 4.99 5.16
N GLN A 81 -11.63 3.96 5.94
CA GLN A 81 -10.91 4.12 7.21
C GLN A 81 -9.48 4.62 6.99
N PHE A 82 -8.84 4.18 5.90
CA PHE A 82 -7.51 4.64 5.53
C PHE A 82 -7.51 6.15 5.22
N ASP A 83 -8.46 6.61 4.41
CA ASP A 83 -8.60 8.04 4.07
C ASP A 83 -8.87 8.89 5.31
N GLU A 84 -9.76 8.44 6.20
CA GLU A 84 -10.03 9.12 7.48
C GLU A 84 -8.79 9.19 8.38
N ALA A 85 -8.03 8.09 8.48
CA ALA A 85 -6.80 8.04 9.29
C ALA A 85 -5.71 8.98 8.73
N VAL A 86 -5.54 9.01 7.41
CA VAL A 86 -4.58 9.92 6.75
C VAL A 86 -4.98 11.37 6.94
N ALA A 87 -6.26 11.71 6.77
CA ALA A 87 -6.76 13.06 6.98
C ALA A 87 -6.54 13.53 8.42
N SER A 88 -6.83 12.67 9.40
CA SER A 88 -6.57 12.94 10.81
C SER A 88 -5.07 13.12 11.10
N PHE A 89 -4.22 12.27 10.52
CA PHE A 89 -2.77 12.35 10.71
C PHE A 89 -2.21 13.68 10.18
N VAL A 90 -2.55 14.06 8.95
CA VAL A 90 -2.10 15.32 8.33
C VAL A 90 -2.59 16.54 9.13
N HIS A 91 -3.82 16.52 9.64
CA HIS A 91 -4.33 17.62 10.45
C HIS A 91 -3.57 17.78 11.78
N SER A 92 -3.16 16.66 12.38
CA SER A 92 -2.43 16.65 13.66
C SER A 92 -0.92 16.98 13.56
N HIS A 93 -0.34 16.92 12.36
CA HIS A 93 1.09 17.13 12.11
C HIS A 93 1.29 18.02 10.86
N PRO A 94 1.14 19.35 10.99
CA PRO A 94 1.29 20.31 9.90
C PRO A 94 2.73 20.51 9.41
#